data_AF-A0A182VMX1-F1
#
_entry.id   AF-A0A182VMX1-F1
#
_cell.length_a   1.000
_cell.length_b   1.000
_cell.length_c   1.000
_cell.angle_alpha   90.00
_cell.angle_beta   90.00
_cell.angle_gamma   90.00
#
_symmetry.space_group_name_H-M   'P 1'
#
loop_
_entity.id
_entity.type
_entity.pdbx_description
1 polymer ?
#
loop_
_entity_poly.entity_id
_entity_poly.type
_entity_poly.pdbx_seq_one_letter_code
_entity_poly.pdbx_strand_id
1 'polypeptide(L)'
;LLCCFIVCVCVWLRRNPHLGRVQSISLGGPVSRSDRARSSSVLRWKAAQTQEETMLDFDVMPVAIGVVVVVVGAAIANYLLNGKKGKSSSSSASAKGSAGKEPKTLLDPQEKYMLPLIEKEEISHDTRRFRFGLPSEKHILGLPIGQHIHLSATINDELVIRAYTPVSCDDDHGYVDLVVKVYKKNVHPKFPDGGKMSQYLEGMSIGDKIAFRGPSGRLQYLGNGRFSIKKLRKDPAQIYEATQVGLIAGGTGITPMLQLIREVLKHSDKDKTKLSLIFANQTEDDILLKPELDDLAARYPDQFKLWYTLDRPKPEWTQGKGFVTDEMIKERLFEPSSNSLVLMCGPPPMVNYACIPALEKLGYPTERTFAY
;
A
#
# COMPACT_ATOMS: atom_id res chain seq x y z
N LEU A 1 -17.47 -1.26 15.08
CA LEU A 1 -17.95 0.08 15.53
C LEU A 1 -18.27 0.11 17.02
N LEU A 2 -19.30 -0.60 17.50
CA LEU A 2 -19.75 -0.51 18.92
C LEU A 2 -18.63 -0.77 19.96
N CYS A 3 -17.80 -1.80 19.78
CA CYS A 3 -16.68 -2.09 20.69
C CYS A 3 -15.64 -0.95 20.79
N CYS A 4 -15.42 -0.18 19.72
CA CYS A 4 -14.48 0.93 19.72
C CYS A 4 -14.97 2.07 20.64
N PHE A 5 -16.29 2.31 20.66
CA PHE A 5 -16.90 3.30 21.55
C PHE A 5 -16.70 2.94 23.02
N ILE A 6 -16.95 1.68 23.40
CA ILE A 6 -16.79 1.19 24.77
C ILE A 6 -15.34 1.37 25.25
N VAL A 7 -14.35 0.97 24.42
CA VAL A 7 -12.93 1.13 24.76
C VAL A 7 -12.54 2.61 24.91
N CYS A 8 -13.00 3.49 24.01
CA CYS A 8 -12.76 4.93 24.13
C CYS A 8 -13.35 5.52 25.41
N VAL A 9 -14.58 5.17 25.79
CA VAL A 9 -15.21 5.65 27.04
C VAL A 9 -14.45 5.16 28.28
N CYS A 10 -14.06 3.87 28.33
CA CYS A 10 -13.29 3.33 29.46
C CYS A 10 -11.90 3.97 29.60
N VAL A 11 -11.21 4.26 28.48
CA VAL A 11 -9.91 4.95 28.49
C VAL A 11 -10.06 6.43 28.89
N TRP A 12 -11.12 7.11 28.43
CA TRP A 12 -11.40 8.50 28.77
C TRP A 12 -11.76 8.67 30.25
N LEU A 13 -12.60 7.79 30.81
CA LEU A 13 -12.92 7.78 32.25
C LEU A 13 -11.67 7.50 33.11
N ARG A 14 -10.78 6.58 32.70
CA ARG A 14 -9.49 6.35 33.38
C ARG A 14 -8.56 7.56 33.39
N ARG A 15 -8.71 8.50 32.46
CA ARG A 15 -7.92 9.75 32.39
C ARG A 15 -8.57 10.94 33.12
N ASN A 16 -9.82 10.83 33.57
CA ASN A 16 -10.57 11.93 34.18
C ASN A 16 -11.28 11.49 35.49
N PRO A 17 -10.54 11.07 36.54
CA PRO A 17 -11.11 10.48 37.75
C PRO A 17 -12.08 11.40 38.52
N HIS A 18 -11.99 12.72 38.30
CA HIS A 18 -12.86 13.72 38.95
C HIS A 18 -14.29 13.75 38.39
N LEU A 19 -14.54 13.18 37.20
CA LEU A 19 -15.87 13.13 36.58
C LEU A 19 -16.69 11.89 37.03
N GLY A 20 -16.13 11.04 37.90
CA GLY A 20 -16.71 9.76 38.31
C GLY A 20 -17.39 9.76 39.69
N ARG A 21 -18.46 10.55 39.89
CA ARG A 21 -19.38 10.37 41.04
C ARG A 21 -20.84 10.33 40.59
N VAL A 22 -21.36 9.11 40.43
CA VAL A 22 -22.80 8.80 40.46
C VAL A 22 -23.03 7.95 41.70
N GLN A 23 -24.10 8.23 42.46
CA GLN A 23 -24.34 7.59 43.76
C GLN A 23 -24.79 6.14 43.59
N SER A 24 -24.41 5.31 44.57
CA SER A 24 -24.90 3.94 44.71
C SER A 24 -26.38 3.92 45.13
N ILE A 25 -27.21 3.19 44.39
CA ILE A 25 -28.52 2.74 44.86
C ILE A 25 -28.44 1.21 45.03
N SER A 26 -28.68 0.74 46.25
CA SER A 26 -28.83 -0.67 46.59
C SER A 26 -30.31 -1.06 46.51
N LEU A 27 -30.62 -2.31 46.15
CA LEU A 27 -31.77 -3.06 46.67
C LEU A 27 -31.77 -4.53 46.20
N GLY A 28 -32.19 -5.44 47.09
CA GLY A 28 -32.92 -6.66 46.72
C GLY A 28 -32.12 -7.94 46.41
N GLY A 29 -32.11 -8.86 47.37
CA GLY A 29 -31.81 -10.29 47.19
C GLY A 29 -33.05 -11.13 46.81
N PRO A 30 -32.98 -12.48 46.88
CA PRO A 30 -33.40 -13.33 45.76
C PRO A 30 -34.58 -14.29 46.01
N VAL A 31 -35.24 -14.75 44.92
CA VAL A 31 -36.28 -15.80 44.91
C VAL A 31 -36.10 -16.74 43.69
N SER A 32 -36.68 -17.95 43.73
CA SER A 32 -36.35 -19.13 42.90
C SER A 32 -37.43 -19.57 41.87
N ARG A 33 -37.13 -20.65 41.11
CA ARG A 33 -37.99 -21.42 40.16
C ARG A 33 -39.47 -21.52 40.61
N SER A 34 -40.50 -21.46 39.74
CA SER A 34 -40.89 -22.55 38.80
C SER A 34 -42.10 -22.22 37.87
N ASP A 35 -42.39 -23.13 36.92
CA ASP A 35 -43.62 -23.39 36.13
C ASP A 35 -44.54 -22.28 35.52
N ARG A 36 -44.51 -22.24 34.17
CA ARG A 36 -45.61 -22.64 33.25
C ARG A 36 -47.04 -22.05 33.42
N ALA A 37 -47.42 -21.12 32.53
CA ALA A 37 -48.81 -20.93 32.08
C ALA A 37 -48.90 -20.33 30.65
N ARG A 38 -50.07 -20.46 29.98
CA ARG A 38 -50.36 -19.90 28.65
C ARG A 38 -50.98 -18.49 28.76
N SER A 39 -50.73 -17.64 27.77
CA SER A 39 -51.81 -16.91 27.07
C SER A 39 -51.38 -16.50 25.65
N SER A 40 -52.33 -16.14 24.80
CA SER A 40 -52.14 -15.91 23.36
C SER A 40 -52.35 -14.46 22.95
N SER A 41 -51.47 -13.94 22.08
CA SER A 41 -51.71 -12.71 21.31
C SER A 41 -51.39 -12.96 19.83
N VAL A 42 -52.37 -12.76 18.97
CA VAL A 42 -52.24 -12.84 17.51
C VAL A 42 -51.85 -11.48 16.95
N LEU A 43 -50.96 -11.44 15.95
CA LEU A 43 -51.04 -10.46 14.87
C LEU A 43 -50.31 -10.98 13.61
N ARG A 44 -50.63 -10.38 12.45
CA ARG A 44 -50.68 -11.10 11.16
C ARG A 44 -49.84 -10.38 10.11
N TRP A 45 -48.85 -11.06 9.54
CA TRP A 45 -48.11 -10.54 8.38
C TRP A 45 -48.99 -10.58 7.12
N LYS A 46 -48.89 -9.52 6.31
CA LYS A 46 -49.37 -9.47 4.93
C LYS A 46 -48.31 -8.75 4.09
N ALA A 47 -47.81 -9.43 3.06
CA ALA A 47 -47.17 -8.77 1.93
C ALA A 47 -48.26 -8.29 0.96
N ALA A 48 -47.96 -7.26 0.18
CA ALA A 48 -48.74 -6.83 -0.97
C ALA A 48 -47.79 -6.38 -2.08
N GLN A 49 -48.02 -6.86 -3.30
CA GLN A 49 -47.47 -6.27 -4.50
C GLN A 49 -48.44 -5.19 -4.99
N THR A 50 -47.91 -4.22 -5.73
CA THR A 50 -48.71 -3.35 -6.62
C THR A 50 -47.96 -3.18 -7.93
N GLN A 51 -48.73 -3.13 -9.01
CA GLN A 51 -48.33 -2.84 -10.39
C GLN A 51 -49.36 -1.83 -10.93
N GLU A 52 -49.29 -1.48 -12.22
CA GLU A 52 -50.14 -0.48 -12.90
C GLU A 52 -49.95 0.97 -12.42
N GLU A 53 -50.06 2.00 -13.27
CA GLU A 53 -49.80 2.06 -14.72
C GLU A 53 -49.56 3.54 -15.10
N THR A 54 -49.04 3.83 -16.29
CA THR A 54 -49.23 5.15 -16.95
C THR A 54 -48.90 5.07 -18.44
N MET A 55 -49.92 5.18 -19.29
CA MET A 55 -49.76 5.35 -20.73
C MET A 55 -49.53 6.82 -21.09
N LEU A 56 -48.84 7.08 -22.21
CA LEU A 56 -49.09 8.25 -23.07
C LEU A 56 -48.54 7.95 -24.48
N ASP A 57 -49.42 7.88 -25.48
CA ASP A 57 -49.08 7.58 -26.87
C ASP A 57 -48.40 8.75 -27.60
N PHE A 58 -47.63 8.45 -28.65
CA PHE A 58 -47.36 9.39 -29.74
C PHE A 58 -46.95 8.70 -31.05
N ASP A 59 -47.69 8.98 -32.13
CA ASP A 59 -47.46 8.61 -33.53
C ASP A 59 -48.30 9.59 -34.39
N VAL A 60 -48.05 9.95 -35.66
CA VAL A 60 -47.05 9.49 -36.65
C VAL A 60 -46.13 10.68 -37.03
N MET A 61 -45.60 10.99 -38.23
CA MET A 61 -45.68 10.54 -39.64
C MET A 61 -44.30 10.77 -40.32
N PRO A 62 -44.05 10.67 -41.65
CA PRO A 62 -42.95 9.83 -42.12
C PRO A 62 -41.82 10.59 -42.84
N VAL A 63 -40.66 10.76 -42.19
CA VAL A 63 -39.44 11.32 -42.82
C VAL A 63 -38.20 10.43 -42.61
N ALA A 64 -38.11 9.71 -41.49
CA ALA A 64 -36.87 9.04 -41.06
C ALA A 64 -36.33 7.96 -42.03
N ILE A 65 -37.20 7.23 -42.74
CA ILE A 65 -36.80 6.07 -43.55
C ILE A 65 -35.98 6.49 -44.80
N GLY A 66 -36.28 7.65 -45.40
CA GLY A 66 -35.57 8.12 -46.60
C GLY A 66 -34.11 8.50 -46.36
N VAL A 67 -33.78 9.00 -45.16
CA VAL A 67 -32.44 9.51 -44.84
C VAL A 67 -31.41 8.39 -44.70
N VAL A 68 -31.80 7.26 -44.09
CA VAL A 68 -30.89 6.14 -43.79
C VAL A 68 -30.32 5.52 -45.07
N VAL A 69 -31.16 5.34 -46.10
CA VAL A 69 -30.75 4.69 -47.38
C VAL A 69 -29.72 5.54 -48.12
N VAL A 70 -29.89 6.86 -48.16
CA VAL A 70 -28.99 7.78 -48.87
C VAL A 70 -27.60 7.83 -48.21
N VAL A 71 -27.54 7.90 -46.89
CA VAL A 71 -26.25 7.99 -46.15
C VAL A 71 -25.43 6.70 -46.30
N VAL A 72 -26.06 5.53 -46.21
CA VAL A 72 -25.37 4.24 -46.38
C VAL A 72 -24.88 4.05 -47.82
N GLY A 73 -25.70 4.42 -48.82
CA GLY A 73 -25.31 4.37 -50.23
C GLY A 73 -24.09 5.26 -50.54
N ALA A 74 -24.07 6.49 -50.04
CA ALA A 74 -22.96 7.42 -50.22
C ALA A 74 -21.66 6.93 -49.56
N ALA A 75 -21.74 6.33 -48.36
CA ALA A 75 -20.59 5.79 -47.65
C ALA A 75 -19.93 4.63 -48.42
N ILE A 76 -20.73 3.69 -48.93
CA ILE A 76 -20.24 2.54 -49.71
C ILE A 76 -19.63 2.99 -51.04
N ALA A 77 -20.26 3.94 -51.74
CA ALA A 77 -19.71 4.50 -52.98
C ALA A 77 -18.35 5.16 -52.77
N ASN A 78 -18.19 5.98 -51.72
CA ASN A 78 -16.93 6.66 -51.40
C ASN A 78 -15.81 5.67 -51.00
N TYR A 79 -16.16 4.60 -50.28
CA TYR A 79 -15.22 3.53 -49.91
C TYR A 79 -14.72 2.75 -51.14
N LEU A 80 -15.62 2.43 -52.08
CA LEU A 80 -15.27 1.67 -53.29
C LEU A 80 -14.50 2.52 -54.34
N LEU A 81 -14.77 3.82 -54.43
CA LEU A 81 -14.13 4.70 -55.42
C LEU A 81 -12.70 5.11 -55.06
N ASN A 82 -12.37 5.26 -53.78
CA ASN A 82 -11.02 5.65 -53.34
C ASN A 82 -10.06 4.46 -53.13
N GLY A 83 -10.55 3.22 -53.21
CA GLY A 83 -9.80 2.01 -52.87
C GLY A 83 -8.82 1.48 -53.92
N LYS A 84 -7.89 2.31 -54.47
CA LYS A 84 -6.66 1.85 -55.20
C LYS A 84 -5.73 2.98 -55.67
N LYS A 85 -4.52 3.11 -55.10
CA LYS A 85 -3.23 3.54 -55.75
C LYS A 85 -2.05 3.52 -54.76
N GLY A 86 -0.83 3.33 -55.27
CA GLY A 86 0.42 3.19 -54.48
C GLY A 86 0.89 1.73 -54.41
N LYS A 87 1.61 1.15 -55.39
CA LYS A 87 3.01 1.40 -55.81
C LYS A 87 4.02 1.32 -54.65
N SER A 88 4.90 0.33 -54.73
CA SER A 88 6.07 0.13 -53.88
C SER A 88 7.32 0.82 -54.45
N SER A 89 7.97 1.63 -53.63
CA SER A 89 9.41 1.93 -53.72
C SER A 89 9.88 2.60 -52.42
N SER A 90 11.07 2.25 -51.95
CA SER A 90 11.60 2.69 -50.65
C SER A 90 12.05 4.15 -50.64
N SER A 91 11.70 4.88 -49.59
CA SER A 91 12.49 6.01 -49.08
C SER A 91 12.42 6.04 -47.55
N SER A 92 13.58 6.18 -46.91
CA SER A 92 13.70 6.22 -45.45
C SER A 92 13.35 7.60 -44.91
N ALA A 93 12.24 7.70 -44.17
CA ALA A 93 11.86 8.90 -43.44
C ALA A 93 11.53 8.55 -41.99
N SER A 94 12.22 9.20 -41.04
CA SER A 94 12.06 8.94 -39.61
C SER A 94 10.70 9.41 -39.10
N ALA A 95 9.71 8.51 -39.10
CA ALA A 95 8.45 8.73 -38.42
C ALA A 95 8.70 8.84 -36.91
N LYS A 96 8.62 10.06 -36.35
CA LYS A 96 8.49 10.27 -34.91
C LYS A 96 7.18 9.65 -34.44
N GLY A 97 7.21 8.39 -34.01
CA GLY A 97 6.08 7.78 -33.33
C GLY A 97 5.73 8.61 -32.11
N SER A 98 4.49 9.07 -32.01
CA SER A 98 3.97 9.66 -30.79
C SER A 98 4.04 8.59 -29.70
N ALA A 99 4.84 8.83 -28.65
CA ALA A 99 5.01 7.89 -27.55
C ALA A 99 3.65 7.59 -26.91
N GLY A 100 3.08 6.43 -27.22
CA GLY A 100 1.85 5.94 -26.60
C GLY A 100 2.13 5.70 -25.13
N LYS A 101 1.49 6.50 -24.27
CA LYS A 101 1.64 6.42 -22.81
C LYS A 101 1.40 4.98 -22.34
N GLU A 102 2.31 4.44 -21.56
CA GLU A 102 2.28 3.01 -21.19
C GLU A 102 0.98 2.66 -20.47
N PRO A 103 0.35 1.52 -20.82
CA PRO A 103 -0.88 1.10 -20.18
C PRO A 103 -0.62 0.78 -18.70
N LYS A 104 -1.39 1.40 -17.81
CA LYS A 104 -1.28 1.21 -16.36
C LYS A 104 -2.26 0.14 -15.89
N THR A 105 -1.80 -0.73 -14.99
CA THR A 105 -2.62 -1.80 -14.42
C THR A 105 -3.59 -1.28 -13.38
N LEU A 106 -3.11 -0.42 -12.47
CA LEU A 106 -3.91 0.18 -11.40
C LEU A 106 -4.62 1.45 -11.89
N LEU A 107 -5.86 1.31 -12.37
CA LEU A 107 -6.66 2.43 -12.89
C LEU A 107 -7.63 2.99 -11.83
N ASP A 108 -8.33 2.14 -11.09
CA ASP A 108 -9.20 2.52 -9.97
C ASP A 108 -8.64 1.94 -8.63
N PRO A 109 -8.35 2.78 -7.63
CA PRO A 109 -7.87 2.33 -6.31
C PRO A 109 -8.90 1.54 -5.47
N GLN A 110 -10.11 1.31 -5.96
CA GLN A 110 -11.10 0.38 -5.38
C GLN A 110 -11.24 -0.94 -6.15
N GLU A 111 -10.84 -1.01 -7.42
CA GLU A 111 -10.94 -2.22 -8.25
C GLU A 111 -9.95 -3.31 -7.80
N LYS A 112 -10.27 -4.57 -8.11
CA LYS A 112 -9.44 -5.75 -7.80
C LYS A 112 -8.89 -6.38 -9.07
N TYR A 113 -7.60 -6.21 -9.31
CA TYR A 113 -6.88 -6.79 -10.43
C TYR A 113 -6.33 -8.18 -10.05
N MET A 114 -6.80 -9.23 -10.73
CA MET A 114 -6.42 -10.62 -10.46
C MET A 114 -5.13 -10.99 -11.20
N LEU A 115 -3.97 -10.75 -10.58
CA LEU A 115 -2.66 -10.96 -11.20
C LEU A 115 -2.13 -12.39 -10.90
N PRO A 116 -1.66 -13.15 -11.90
CA PRO A 116 -1.07 -14.47 -11.71
C PRO A 116 0.36 -14.38 -11.16
N LEU A 117 0.71 -15.27 -10.24
CA LEU A 117 2.10 -15.53 -9.85
C LEU A 117 2.83 -16.20 -11.03
N ILE A 118 3.88 -15.59 -11.55
CA ILE A 118 4.67 -16.11 -12.69
C ILE A 118 6.08 -16.57 -12.30
N GLU A 119 6.62 -16.08 -11.18
CA GLU A 119 7.94 -16.45 -10.67
C GLU A 119 7.92 -16.45 -9.13
N LYS A 120 8.62 -17.40 -8.50
CA LYS A 120 8.81 -17.46 -7.04
C LYS A 120 10.25 -17.88 -6.73
N GLU A 121 11.04 -16.94 -6.22
CA GLU A 121 12.45 -17.13 -5.89
C GLU A 121 12.66 -17.22 -4.37
N GLU A 122 13.54 -18.11 -3.92
CA GLU A 122 14.04 -18.15 -2.54
C GLU A 122 15.21 -17.18 -2.38
N ILE A 123 15.00 -16.13 -1.58
CA ILE A 123 16.03 -15.10 -1.26
C ILE A 123 16.77 -15.47 0.03
N SER A 124 16.07 -16.11 0.98
CA SER A 124 16.65 -16.65 2.21
C SER A 124 15.76 -17.76 2.79
N HIS A 125 16.22 -18.39 3.89
CA HIS A 125 15.50 -19.43 4.62
C HIS A 125 14.04 -19.09 4.99
N ASP A 126 13.67 -17.81 5.04
CA ASP A 126 12.29 -17.36 5.27
C ASP A 126 11.84 -16.22 4.35
N THR A 127 12.60 -15.84 3.33
CA THR A 127 12.27 -14.71 2.44
C THR A 127 12.13 -15.14 0.99
N ARG A 128 11.18 -14.53 0.28
CA ARG A 128 10.84 -14.79 -1.11
C ARG A 128 10.79 -13.51 -1.94
N ARG A 129 11.08 -13.61 -3.23
CA ARG A 129 10.60 -12.66 -4.25
C ARG A 129 9.47 -13.34 -5.02
N PHE A 130 8.28 -12.77 -4.96
CA PHE A 130 7.10 -13.19 -5.71
C PHE A 130 6.87 -12.23 -6.87
N ARG A 131 6.96 -12.72 -8.10
CA ARG A 131 6.70 -11.94 -9.32
C ARG A 131 5.31 -12.24 -9.85
N PHE A 132 4.50 -11.20 -10.02
CA PHE A 132 3.16 -11.33 -10.59
C PHE A 132 3.10 -10.69 -11.97
N GLY A 133 2.48 -11.36 -12.94
CA GLY A 133 2.31 -10.86 -14.29
C GLY A 133 1.28 -9.73 -14.37
N LEU A 134 1.62 -8.65 -15.08
CA LEU A 134 0.69 -7.58 -15.44
C LEU A 134 -0.12 -7.97 -16.69
N PRO A 135 -1.19 -7.23 -17.07
CA PRO A 135 -2.10 -7.63 -18.14
C PRO A 135 -1.47 -7.77 -19.55
N SER A 136 -0.28 -7.21 -19.78
CA SER A 136 0.61 -7.57 -20.89
C SER A 136 2.05 -7.16 -20.59
N GLU A 137 3.01 -7.66 -21.37
CA GLU A 137 4.44 -7.29 -21.32
C GLU A 137 4.72 -5.78 -21.45
N LYS A 138 3.74 -4.98 -21.90
CA LYS A 138 3.85 -3.52 -22.04
C LYS A 138 3.19 -2.75 -20.89
N HIS A 139 2.51 -3.44 -19.97
CA HIS A 139 1.90 -2.78 -18.83
C HIS A 139 2.95 -2.41 -17.79
N ILE A 140 2.72 -1.29 -17.13
CA ILE A 140 3.37 -0.93 -15.87
C ILE A 140 2.34 -1.04 -14.74
N LEU A 141 2.80 -1.13 -13.49
CA LEU A 141 1.88 -1.29 -12.37
C LEU A 141 0.97 -0.06 -12.22
N GLY A 142 1.51 1.15 -12.31
CA GLY A 142 0.80 2.40 -12.07
C GLY A 142 0.91 2.87 -10.62
N LEU A 143 2.03 2.62 -9.94
CA LEU A 143 2.19 2.86 -8.50
C LEU A 143 3.06 4.09 -8.21
N PRO A 144 2.52 5.20 -7.67
CA PRO A 144 3.32 6.35 -7.27
C PRO A 144 4.30 6.01 -6.14
N ILE A 145 5.53 6.54 -6.24
CA ILE A 145 6.58 6.38 -5.23
C ILE A 145 6.09 6.91 -3.87
N GLY A 146 6.25 6.10 -2.81
CA GLY A 146 5.70 6.33 -1.48
C GLY A 146 4.33 5.69 -1.23
N GLN A 147 3.74 5.01 -2.22
CA GLN A 147 2.48 4.30 -2.10
C GLN A 147 2.66 2.78 -2.23
N HIS A 148 1.69 2.03 -1.71
CA HIS A 148 1.65 0.57 -1.64
C HIS A 148 0.40 0.01 -2.33
N ILE A 149 0.42 -1.30 -2.62
CA ILE A 149 -0.77 -2.06 -3.01
C ILE A 149 -1.34 -2.80 -1.81
N HIS A 150 -2.59 -3.25 -1.92
CA HIS A 150 -3.19 -4.22 -1.02
C HIS A 150 -3.38 -5.55 -1.76
N LEU A 151 -2.90 -6.64 -1.17
CA LEU A 151 -3.31 -7.99 -1.54
C LEU A 151 -4.55 -8.38 -0.75
N SER A 152 -5.51 -9.06 -1.38
CA SER A 152 -6.64 -9.67 -0.69
C SER A 152 -6.88 -11.11 -1.16
N ALA A 153 -7.11 -12.00 -0.20
CA ALA A 153 -7.41 -13.41 -0.42
C ALA A 153 -8.36 -13.91 0.69
N THR A 154 -9.18 -14.92 0.39
CA THR A 154 -9.94 -15.66 1.41
C THR A 154 -9.06 -16.78 1.94
N ILE A 155 -8.79 -16.79 3.24
CA ILE A 155 -7.89 -17.74 3.90
C ILE A 155 -8.65 -18.31 5.10
N ASN A 156 -8.99 -19.60 5.06
CA ASN A 156 -9.84 -20.27 6.05
C ASN A 156 -11.15 -19.48 6.29
N ASP A 157 -11.87 -19.22 5.20
CA ASP A 157 -13.12 -18.43 5.13
C ASP A 157 -13.05 -16.96 5.60
N GLU A 158 -11.90 -16.49 6.07
CA GLU A 158 -11.65 -15.09 6.43
C GLU A 158 -11.08 -14.29 5.24
N LEU A 159 -11.69 -13.14 4.93
CA LEU A 159 -11.12 -12.18 3.98
C LEU A 159 -9.90 -11.47 4.59
N VAL A 160 -8.70 -11.97 4.28
CA VAL A 160 -7.44 -11.37 4.73
C VAL A 160 -6.98 -10.34 3.71
N ILE A 161 -6.80 -9.10 4.17
CA ILE A 161 -6.24 -7.99 3.38
C ILE A 161 -4.93 -7.53 4.03
N ARG A 162 -3.86 -7.35 3.26
CA ARG A 162 -2.56 -6.84 3.74
C ARG A 162 -1.93 -5.89 2.72
N ALA A 163 -1.25 -4.86 3.22
CA ALA A 163 -0.52 -3.90 2.39
C ALA A 163 0.90 -4.42 2.10
N TYR A 164 1.39 -4.17 0.88
CA TYR A 164 2.75 -4.45 0.45
C TYR A 164 3.23 -3.32 -0.47
N THR A 165 4.42 -2.78 -0.23
CA THR A 165 5.13 -1.96 -1.23
C THR A 165 5.98 -2.90 -2.09
N PRO A 166 5.78 -2.93 -3.43
CA PRO A 166 6.64 -3.66 -4.35
C PRO A 166 8.09 -3.19 -4.30
N VAL A 167 8.98 -4.06 -4.78
CA VAL A 167 10.37 -3.71 -5.08
C VAL A 167 10.61 -3.49 -6.58
N SER A 168 9.61 -3.70 -7.44
CA SER A 168 9.60 -3.15 -8.80
C SER A 168 9.05 -1.72 -8.80
N CYS A 169 9.31 -0.98 -9.89
CA CYS A 169 8.89 0.39 -10.13
C CYS A 169 8.05 0.49 -11.41
N ASP A 170 7.60 1.71 -11.76
CA ASP A 170 6.87 1.94 -13.02
C ASP A 170 7.79 1.95 -14.27
N ASP A 171 9.10 1.68 -14.12
CA ASP A 171 10.02 1.35 -15.24
C ASP A 171 10.07 -0.17 -15.54
N ASP A 172 9.55 -1.03 -14.65
CA ASP A 172 9.47 -2.48 -14.86
C ASP A 172 8.20 -2.83 -15.67
N HIS A 173 8.37 -3.22 -16.93
CA HIS A 173 7.24 -3.62 -17.79
C HIS A 173 6.89 -5.11 -17.62
N GLY A 174 5.60 -5.42 -17.64
CA GLY A 174 5.07 -6.78 -17.69
C GLY A 174 4.95 -7.50 -16.34
N TYR A 175 5.59 -7.03 -15.27
CA TYR A 175 5.53 -7.67 -13.95
C TYR A 175 5.49 -6.72 -12.75
N VAL A 176 5.18 -7.26 -11.57
CA VAL A 176 5.37 -6.61 -10.27
C VAL A 176 6.04 -7.57 -9.29
N ASP A 177 7.13 -7.14 -8.66
CA ASP A 177 7.92 -7.95 -7.71
C ASP A 177 7.62 -7.55 -6.26
N LEU A 178 7.23 -8.52 -5.44
CA LEU A 178 7.02 -8.37 -4.00
C LEU A 178 8.07 -9.19 -3.23
N VAL A 179 8.92 -8.52 -2.44
CA VAL A 179 9.81 -9.20 -1.48
C VAL A 179 9.08 -9.36 -0.15
N VAL A 180 8.92 -10.61 0.30
CA VAL A 180 8.05 -10.97 1.42
C VAL A 180 8.75 -11.94 2.36
N LYS A 181 8.75 -11.62 3.65
CA LYS A 181 9.17 -12.53 4.74
C LYS A 181 8.01 -13.45 5.12
N VAL A 182 8.25 -14.75 5.08
CA VAL A 182 7.31 -15.84 5.31
C VAL A 182 7.32 -16.19 6.80
N TYR A 183 6.43 -15.55 7.56
CA TYR A 183 6.19 -15.89 8.97
C TYR A 183 5.57 -17.29 9.10
N LYS A 184 6.41 -18.32 9.18
CA LYS A 184 6.04 -19.73 9.29
C LYS A 184 5.42 -20.03 10.67
N LYS A 185 4.39 -20.88 10.68
CA LYS A 185 3.79 -21.45 11.91
C LYS A 185 4.82 -22.22 12.74
N ASN A 186 4.57 -22.34 14.04
CA ASN A 186 5.39 -23.03 15.05
C ASN A 186 6.82 -22.48 15.25
N VAL A 187 7.19 -21.33 14.66
CA VAL A 187 8.52 -20.73 14.81
C VAL A 187 8.60 -19.75 15.99
N HIS A 188 7.63 -18.85 16.13
CA HIS A 188 7.70 -17.76 17.13
C HIS A 188 6.71 -18.00 18.29
N PRO A 189 7.16 -18.02 19.57
CA PRO A 189 6.33 -18.47 20.70
C PRO A 189 5.13 -17.56 21.00
N LYS A 190 5.17 -16.27 20.62
CA LYS A 190 4.02 -15.36 20.76
C LYS A 190 3.07 -15.37 19.54
N PHE A 191 3.45 -16.03 18.44
CA PHE A 191 2.71 -16.06 17.17
C PHE A 191 2.73 -17.48 16.56
N PRO A 192 2.16 -18.49 17.26
CA PRO A 192 2.29 -19.90 16.85
C PRO A 192 1.68 -20.19 15.48
N ASP A 193 0.60 -19.51 15.08
CA ASP A 193 -0.04 -19.71 13.77
C ASP A 193 0.74 -19.11 12.59
N GLY A 194 1.78 -18.31 12.86
CA GLY A 194 2.51 -17.55 11.85
C GLY A 194 1.68 -16.43 11.20
N GLY A 195 2.05 -16.02 9.98
CA GLY A 195 1.36 -14.99 9.21
C GLY A 195 0.40 -15.58 8.18
N LYS A 196 -0.89 -15.24 8.23
CA LYS A 196 -1.92 -15.75 7.30
C LYS A 196 -1.56 -15.51 5.83
N MET A 197 -1.42 -14.24 5.42
CA MET A 197 -1.14 -13.88 4.02
C MET A 197 0.25 -14.34 3.56
N SER A 198 1.28 -14.28 4.41
CA SER A 198 2.64 -14.68 4.02
C SER A 198 2.78 -16.19 3.82
N GLN A 199 2.06 -17.02 4.58
CA GLN A 199 2.02 -18.47 4.36
C GLN A 199 1.10 -18.84 3.18
N TYR A 200 0.02 -18.09 2.94
CA TYR A 200 -0.80 -18.24 1.73
C TYR A 200 0.01 -17.97 0.46
N LEU A 201 0.78 -16.88 0.42
CA LEU A 201 1.70 -16.56 -0.68
C LEU A 201 2.73 -17.67 -0.89
N GLU A 202 3.40 -18.15 0.15
CA GLU A 202 4.36 -19.27 0.04
C GLU A 202 3.71 -20.54 -0.53
N GLY A 203 2.44 -20.79 -0.19
CA GLY A 203 1.65 -21.90 -0.71
C GLY A 203 1.14 -21.75 -2.15
N MET A 204 1.24 -20.55 -2.77
CA MET A 204 0.80 -20.36 -4.17
C MET A 204 1.70 -21.10 -5.16
N SER A 205 1.07 -21.71 -6.16
CA SER A 205 1.68 -22.29 -7.34
C SER A 205 1.83 -21.26 -8.46
N ILE A 206 2.74 -21.53 -9.41
CA ILE A 206 2.85 -20.69 -10.61
C ILE A 206 1.55 -20.81 -11.43
N GLY A 207 0.97 -19.67 -11.80
CA GLY A 207 -0.34 -19.54 -12.43
C GLY A 207 -1.47 -19.10 -11.47
N ASP A 208 -1.33 -19.32 -10.15
CA ASP A 208 -2.34 -18.92 -9.16
C ASP A 208 -2.50 -17.39 -9.13
N LYS A 209 -3.74 -16.90 -9.04
CA LYS A 209 -4.06 -15.47 -9.08
C LYS A 209 -4.46 -14.92 -7.72
N ILE A 210 -3.97 -13.73 -7.39
CA ILE A 210 -4.36 -12.98 -6.18
C ILE A 210 -4.88 -11.58 -6.54
N ALA A 211 -5.81 -11.06 -5.74
CA ALA A 211 -6.40 -9.74 -5.97
C ALA A 211 -5.51 -8.61 -5.45
N PHE A 212 -4.88 -7.89 -6.38
CA PHE A 212 -4.22 -6.60 -6.13
C PHE A 212 -5.26 -5.46 -6.15
N ARG A 213 -5.15 -4.52 -5.23
CA ARG A 213 -5.90 -3.25 -5.24
C ARG A 213 -4.99 -2.09 -4.84
N GLY A 214 -5.00 -1.02 -5.62
CA GLY A 214 -4.19 0.17 -5.34
C GLY A 214 -4.27 1.19 -6.48
N PRO A 215 -3.50 2.29 -6.40
CA PRO A 215 -2.51 2.55 -5.36
C PRO A 215 -3.14 3.01 -4.02
N SER A 216 -2.37 2.98 -2.93
CA SER A 216 -2.78 3.60 -1.67
C SER A 216 -1.59 4.06 -0.83
N GLY A 217 -1.77 5.20 -0.17
CA GLY A 217 -0.82 5.77 0.75
C GLY A 217 -1.31 7.13 1.25
N ARG A 218 -0.60 7.72 2.20
CA ARG A 218 -0.77 9.13 2.59
C ARG A 218 0.39 10.01 2.11
N LEU A 219 1.52 9.41 1.76
CA LEU A 219 2.70 10.06 1.20
C LEU A 219 2.81 9.74 -0.29
N GLN A 220 3.31 10.68 -1.07
CA GLN A 220 3.79 10.47 -2.43
C GLN A 220 5.04 11.32 -2.65
N TYR A 221 6.10 10.75 -3.21
CA TYR A 221 7.27 11.51 -3.66
C TYR A 221 7.00 12.15 -5.03
N LEU A 222 7.41 13.41 -5.19
CA LEU A 222 7.20 14.22 -6.40
C LEU A 222 8.53 14.62 -7.08
N GLY A 223 9.63 13.97 -6.71
CA GLY A 223 10.99 14.27 -7.19
C GLY A 223 11.58 15.55 -6.59
N ASN A 224 12.91 15.58 -6.49
CA ASN A 224 13.72 16.72 -6.08
C ASN A 224 13.36 17.25 -4.67
N GLY A 225 13.29 16.35 -3.69
CA GLY A 225 13.06 16.67 -2.27
C GLY A 225 11.61 16.98 -1.90
N ARG A 226 10.67 16.87 -2.85
CA ARG A 226 9.27 17.27 -2.64
C ARG A 226 8.37 16.08 -2.32
N PHE A 227 7.64 16.17 -1.23
CA PHE A 227 6.72 15.14 -0.73
C PHE A 227 5.29 15.71 -0.62
N SER A 228 4.32 15.01 -1.20
CA SER A 228 2.90 15.26 -1.00
C SER A 228 2.39 14.38 0.13
N ILE A 229 2.05 14.96 1.28
CA ILE A 229 1.70 14.22 2.50
C ILE A 229 0.33 14.64 3.01
N LYS A 230 -0.54 13.66 3.26
CA LYS A 230 -1.84 13.81 3.93
C LYS A 230 -1.72 13.41 5.40
N LYS A 231 -2.16 14.27 6.32
CA LYS A 231 -2.20 13.96 7.76
C LYS A 231 -3.15 12.78 8.02
N LEU A 232 -4.43 12.93 7.67
CA LEU A 232 -5.43 11.86 7.62
C LEU A 232 -5.86 11.56 6.17
N ARG A 233 -6.46 10.38 5.92
CA ARG A 233 -6.84 9.92 4.55
C ARG A 233 -7.80 10.86 3.80
N LYS A 234 -8.61 11.65 4.52
CA LYS A 234 -9.57 12.62 3.96
C LYS A 234 -9.01 14.03 3.78
N ASP A 235 -7.84 14.32 4.35
CA ASP A 235 -7.30 15.68 4.38
C ASP A 235 -6.75 16.08 3.00
N PRO A 236 -6.70 17.39 2.68
CA PRO A 236 -5.88 17.86 1.57
C PRO A 236 -4.42 17.45 1.79
N ALA A 237 -3.71 17.15 0.70
CA ALA A 237 -2.28 16.91 0.78
C ALA A 237 -1.53 18.23 0.92
N GLN A 238 -0.54 18.26 1.82
CA GLN A 238 0.38 19.36 1.98
C GLN A 238 1.70 19.00 1.28
N ILE A 239 2.36 19.99 0.69
CA ILE A 239 3.67 19.82 0.07
C ILE A 239 4.74 20.14 1.12
N TYR A 240 5.63 19.18 1.35
CA TYR A 240 6.82 19.32 2.17
C TYR A 240 8.05 19.28 1.27
N GLU A 241 8.93 20.25 1.41
CA GLU A 241 10.24 20.23 0.76
C GLU A 241 11.31 19.88 1.81
N ALA A 242 12.18 18.94 1.44
CA ALA A 242 13.25 18.43 2.29
C ALA A 242 14.45 18.04 1.43
N THR A 243 15.60 18.68 1.66
CA THR A 243 16.88 18.31 1.04
C THR A 243 17.58 17.17 1.78
N GLN A 244 17.07 16.81 2.96
CA GLN A 244 17.59 15.78 3.85
C GLN A 244 16.44 14.89 4.35
N VAL A 245 16.55 13.58 4.20
CA VAL A 245 15.53 12.61 4.62
C VAL A 245 16.15 11.52 5.49
N GLY A 246 15.75 11.48 6.75
CA GLY A 246 16.02 10.38 7.65
C GLY A 246 15.03 9.24 7.41
N LEU A 247 15.53 8.00 7.35
CA LEU A 247 14.73 6.80 7.11
C LEU A 247 14.98 5.84 8.28
N ILE A 248 13.91 5.30 8.86
CA ILE A 248 13.99 4.30 9.93
C ILE A 248 13.15 3.08 9.54
N ALA A 249 13.82 1.99 9.18
CA ALA A 249 13.19 0.74 8.73
C ALA A 249 13.32 -0.36 9.79
N GLY A 250 12.29 -1.18 9.96
CA GLY A 250 12.30 -2.38 10.80
C GLY A 250 11.83 -3.62 10.03
N GLY A 251 12.73 -4.57 9.79
CA GLY A 251 12.44 -5.79 9.02
C GLY A 251 11.82 -5.50 7.64
N THR A 252 10.62 -6.04 7.37
CA THR A 252 9.87 -5.81 6.12
C THR A 252 9.49 -4.35 5.86
N GLY A 253 9.63 -3.46 6.85
CA GLY A 253 9.49 -2.01 6.68
C GLY A 253 10.56 -1.35 5.79
N ILE A 254 11.50 -2.12 5.24
CA ILE A 254 12.50 -1.64 4.28
C ILE A 254 11.90 -1.28 2.90
N THR A 255 10.86 -1.97 2.41
CA THR A 255 10.45 -1.80 1.00
C THR A 255 9.87 -0.42 0.64
N PRO A 256 9.14 0.31 1.51
CA PRO A 256 8.80 1.72 1.26
C PRO A 256 10.02 2.63 1.21
N MET A 257 11.06 2.35 2.00
CA MET A 257 12.30 3.12 2.01
C MET A 257 13.11 2.86 0.75
N LEU A 258 13.27 1.59 0.35
CA LEU A 258 13.99 1.21 -0.86
C LEU A 258 13.35 1.78 -2.13
N GLN A 259 12.01 1.83 -2.19
CA GLN A 259 11.29 2.47 -3.30
C GLN A 259 11.67 3.96 -3.44
N LEU A 260 11.80 4.69 -2.33
CA LEU A 260 12.26 6.08 -2.31
C LEU A 260 13.76 6.21 -2.60
N ILE A 261 14.60 5.35 -2.01
CA ILE A 261 16.06 5.35 -2.20
C ILE A 261 16.39 5.16 -3.68
N ARG A 262 15.78 4.16 -4.34
CA ARG A 262 16.01 3.92 -5.77
C ARG A 262 15.59 5.11 -6.63
N GLU A 263 14.40 5.69 -6.41
CA GLU A 263 13.92 6.82 -7.21
C GLU A 263 14.85 8.04 -7.12
N VAL A 264 15.31 8.38 -5.90
CA VAL A 264 16.23 9.51 -5.67
C VAL A 264 17.59 9.24 -6.32
N LEU A 265 18.16 8.04 -6.14
CA LEU A 265 19.53 7.73 -6.62
C LEU A 265 19.59 7.41 -8.13
N LYS A 266 18.51 6.87 -8.71
CA LYS A 266 18.30 6.78 -10.17
C LYS A 266 18.35 8.16 -10.84
N HIS A 267 17.91 9.19 -10.13
CA HIS A 267 17.86 10.57 -10.59
C HIS A 267 18.89 11.49 -9.91
N SER A 268 19.99 10.92 -9.37
CA SER A 268 21.05 11.66 -8.66
C SER A 268 21.72 12.77 -9.48
N ASP A 269 21.55 12.78 -10.80
CA ASP A 269 22.02 13.84 -11.69
C ASP A 269 21.25 15.16 -11.48
N LYS A 270 19.94 15.08 -11.20
CA LYS A 270 19.03 16.20 -10.95
C LYS A 270 18.64 16.32 -9.48
N ASP A 271 18.20 15.21 -8.89
CA ASP A 271 17.73 15.11 -7.52
C ASP A 271 18.92 15.05 -6.55
N LYS A 272 19.03 16.07 -5.68
CA LYS A 272 20.12 16.20 -4.70
C LYS A 272 19.69 15.88 -3.27
N THR A 273 18.52 15.27 -3.10
CA THR A 273 17.99 14.87 -1.79
C THR A 273 18.94 13.88 -1.14
N LYS A 274 19.46 14.22 0.05
CA LYS A 274 20.33 13.33 0.83
C LYS A 274 19.50 12.43 1.73
N LEU A 275 19.85 11.16 1.77
CA LEU A 275 19.16 10.10 2.48
C LEU A 275 20.08 9.53 3.56
N SER A 276 19.53 9.19 4.72
CA SER A 276 20.24 8.38 5.73
C SER A 276 19.30 7.35 6.33
N LEU A 277 19.67 6.08 6.27
CA LEU A 277 18.87 4.94 6.71
C LEU A 277 19.44 4.30 7.97
N ILE A 278 18.64 4.24 9.04
CA ILE A 278 18.80 3.28 10.13
C ILE A 278 17.90 2.07 9.84
N PHE A 279 18.48 0.89 9.64
CA PHE A 279 17.74 -0.34 9.37
C PHE A 279 17.92 -1.35 10.50
N ALA A 280 16.84 -1.57 11.27
CA ALA A 280 16.79 -2.47 12.41
C ALA A 280 16.31 -3.88 12.00
N ASN A 281 17.08 -4.90 12.36
CA ASN A 281 16.75 -6.32 12.14
C ASN A 281 17.02 -7.15 13.41
N GLN A 282 16.62 -8.43 13.40
CA GLN A 282 16.86 -9.31 14.55
C GLN A 282 18.29 -9.86 14.54
N THR A 283 18.69 -10.52 13.47
CA THR A 283 20.05 -11.01 13.21
C THR A 283 20.58 -10.43 11.89
N GLU A 284 21.85 -10.66 11.58
CA GLU A 284 22.43 -10.27 10.29
C GLU A 284 21.75 -11.01 9.12
N ASP A 285 21.41 -12.28 9.34
CA ASP A 285 20.78 -13.16 8.34
C ASP A 285 19.29 -12.81 8.12
N ASP A 286 18.73 -11.88 8.92
CA ASP A 286 17.42 -11.26 8.72
C ASP A 286 17.45 -10.00 7.83
N ILE A 287 18.63 -9.46 7.48
CA ILE A 287 18.72 -8.17 6.76
C ILE A 287 18.27 -8.33 5.30
N LEU A 288 16.99 -8.04 5.07
CA LEU A 288 16.36 -8.05 3.75
C LEU A 288 17.10 -7.09 2.78
N LEU A 289 17.47 -7.60 1.59
CA LEU A 289 18.06 -6.82 0.49
C LEU A 289 19.40 -6.16 0.84
N LYS A 290 20.15 -6.71 1.81
CA LYS A 290 21.48 -6.21 2.23
C LYS A 290 22.45 -5.93 1.06
N PRO A 291 22.67 -6.83 0.08
CA PRO A 291 23.67 -6.60 -0.96
C PRO A 291 23.37 -5.40 -1.85
N GLU A 292 22.08 -5.13 -2.10
CA GLU A 292 21.63 -3.97 -2.87
C GLU A 292 21.75 -2.68 -2.07
N LEU A 293 21.40 -2.70 -0.77
CA LEU A 293 21.58 -1.53 0.10
C LEU A 293 23.05 -1.17 0.26
N ASP A 294 23.93 -2.16 0.45
CA ASP A 294 25.38 -1.98 0.53
C ASP A 294 25.94 -1.39 -0.79
N ASP A 295 25.53 -1.90 -1.95
CA ASP A 295 25.91 -1.39 -3.28
C ASP A 295 25.41 0.05 -3.52
N LEU A 296 24.16 0.36 -3.18
CA LEU A 296 23.62 1.72 -3.29
C LEU A 296 24.38 2.70 -2.38
N ALA A 297 24.77 2.29 -1.18
CA ALA A 297 25.58 3.12 -0.28
C ALA A 297 27.01 3.31 -0.81
N ALA A 298 27.61 2.28 -1.42
CA ALA A 298 28.93 2.33 -2.02
C ALA A 298 28.98 3.18 -3.31
N ARG A 299 27.92 3.16 -4.12
CA ARG A 299 27.82 3.94 -5.37
C ARG A 299 27.45 5.42 -5.17
N TYR A 300 26.77 5.76 -4.07
CA TYR A 300 26.28 7.12 -3.82
C TYR A 300 26.62 7.67 -2.40
N PRO A 301 27.87 7.57 -1.91
CA PRO A 301 28.21 7.84 -0.50
C PRO A 301 27.94 9.29 -0.05
N ASP A 302 27.99 10.26 -0.96
CA ASP A 302 27.65 11.66 -0.68
C ASP A 302 26.14 11.91 -0.52
N GLN A 303 25.31 11.00 -1.00
CA GLN A 303 23.86 11.15 -1.09
C GLN A 303 23.07 10.11 -0.29
N PHE A 304 23.59 8.90 -0.06
CA PHE A 304 22.94 7.87 0.74
C PHE A 304 23.88 7.29 1.80
N LYS A 305 23.50 7.52 3.06
CA LYS A 305 24.13 6.92 4.23
C LYS A 305 23.33 5.72 4.73
N LEU A 306 24.03 4.68 5.17
CA LEU A 306 23.46 3.41 5.59
C LEU A 306 24.02 2.97 6.95
N TRP A 307 23.15 2.66 7.90
CA TRP A 307 23.50 2.15 9.21
C TRP A 307 22.56 1.02 9.61
N TYR A 308 23.12 -0.12 9.99
CA TYR A 308 22.35 -1.27 10.45
C TYR A 308 22.38 -1.36 11.99
N THR A 309 21.29 -1.84 12.59
CA THR A 309 21.27 -2.24 14.01
C THR A 309 20.60 -3.60 14.20
N LEU A 310 21.16 -4.44 15.08
CA LEU A 310 20.72 -5.82 15.29
C LEU A 310 20.37 -6.07 16.76
N ASP A 311 19.22 -6.71 17.00
CA ASP A 311 18.82 -7.20 18.33
C ASP A 311 19.82 -8.25 18.87
N ARG A 312 20.21 -9.20 18.02
CA ARG A 312 21.07 -10.35 18.35
C ARG A 312 22.19 -10.49 17.31
N PRO A 313 23.19 -9.58 17.31
CA PRO A 313 24.33 -9.66 16.42
C PRO A 313 25.27 -10.81 16.79
N LYS A 314 26.04 -11.28 15.79
CA LYS A 314 27.21 -12.15 15.98
C LYS A 314 28.37 -11.33 16.63
N PRO A 315 29.34 -11.95 17.33
CA PRO A 315 30.41 -11.23 18.03
C PRO A 315 31.25 -10.26 17.17
N GLU A 316 31.39 -10.54 15.88
CA GLU A 316 32.14 -9.79 14.88
C GLU A 316 31.44 -8.51 14.38
N TRP A 317 30.20 -8.24 14.81
CA TRP A 317 29.39 -7.12 14.33
C TRP A 317 29.86 -5.77 14.87
N THR A 318 30.09 -4.81 13.95
CA THR A 318 30.72 -3.51 14.25
C THR A 318 29.76 -2.31 14.27
N GLN A 319 28.47 -2.51 14.01
CA GLN A 319 27.47 -1.44 13.90
C GLN A 319 26.49 -1.44 15.10
N GLY A 320 25.27 -0.92 14.93
CA GLY A 320 24.30 -0.79 16.01
C GLY A 320 23.92 -2.13 16.64
N LYS A 321 23.68 -2.13 17.95
CA LYS A 321 23.23 -3.29 18.72
C LYS A 321 22.02 -2.92 19.57
N GLY A 322 21.02 -3.80 19.60
CA GLY A 322 19.71 -3.55 20.20
C GLY A 322 18.75 -2.79 19.28
N PHE A 323 17.67 -2.31 19.87
CA PHE A 323 16.68 -1.48 19.19
C PHE A 323 17.23 -0.08 18.85
N VAL A 324 16.54 0.65 17.97
CA VAL A 324 16.87 2.04 17.66
C VAL A 324 16.75 2.91 18.92
N THR A 325 17.78 3.70 19.22
CA THR A 325 17.79 4.67 20.33
C THR A 325 17.90 6.10 19.82
N ASP A 326 17.74 7.10 20.72
CA ASP A 326 17.95 8.49 20.34
C ASP A 326 19.43 8.83 20.07
N GLU A 327 20.38 8.13 20.69
CA GLU A 327 21.80 8.24 20.31
C GLU A 327 22.02 7.78 18.86
N MET A 328 21.45 6.64 18.46
CA MET A 328 21.54 6.17 17.06
C MET A 328 20.89 7.16 16.09
N ILE A 329 19.73 7.72 16.42
CA ILE A 329 19.05 8.72 15.59
C ILE A 329 19.89 10.00 15.48
N LYS A 330 20.46 10.48 16.59
CA LYS A 330 21.29 11.69 16.64
C LYS A 330 22.61 11.55 15.87
N GLU A 331 23.27 10.39 15.96
CA GLU A 331 24.54 10.15 15.27
C GLU A 331 24.38 9.91 13.76
N ARG A 332 23.26 9.29 13.34
CA ARG A 332 23.16 8.67 12.01
C ARG A 332 22.16 9.37 11.09
N LEU A 333 21.11 10.03 11.59
CA LEU A 333 20.20 10.84 10.77
C LEU A 333 20.70 12.29 10.64
N PHE A 334 19.92 13.13 9.96
CA PHE A 334 20.18 14.57 9.83
C PHE A 334 19.50 15.35 10.95
N GLU A 335 20.15 16.40 11.46
CA GLU A 335 19.61 17.23 12.54
C GLU A 335 18.22 17.82 12.22
N PRO A 336 17.35 17.97 13.25
CA PRO A 336 15.99 18.46 13.06
C PRO A 336 15.98 19.89 12.51
N SER A 337 15.44 20.04 11.30
CA SER A 337 15.39 21.32 10.59
C SER A 337 14.19 21.42 9.65
N SER A 338 13.88 22.64 9.18
CA SER A 338 12.89 22.91 8.14
C SER A 338 13.22 22.29 6.77
N ASN A 339 14.43 21.77 6.58
CA ASN A 339 14.87 21.06 5.38
C ASN A 339 14.97 19.54 5.58
N SER A 340 14.63 19.06 6.80
CA SER A 340 14.59 17.65 7.15
C SER A 340 13.17 17.06 7.03
N LEU A 341 13.12 15.74 6.84
CA LEU A 341 11.91 14.90 6.93
C LEU A 341 12.33 13.53 7.45
N VAL A 342 11.58 12.92 8.37
CA VAL A 342 11.86 11.57 8.88
C VAL A 342 10.73 10.60 8.55
N LEU A 343 11.06 9.55 7.82
CA LEU A 343 10.12 8.50 7.41
C LEU A 343 10.37 7.21 8.20
N MET A 344 9.31 6.57 8.69
CA MET A 344 9.35 5.40 9.55
C MET A 344 8.47 4.27 9.02
N CYS A 345 8.99 3.04 8.98
CA CYS A 345 8.17 1.85 8.74
C CYS A 345 8.76 0.63 9.45
N GLY A 346 7.94 -0.08 10.21
CA GLY A 346 8.36 -1.24 10.99
C GLY A 346 7.26 -1.72 11.95
N PRO A 347 7.57 -2.67 12.85
CA PRO A 347 6.61 -3.15 13.84
C PRO A 347 6.04 -2.00 14.70
N PRO A 348 4.74 -1.99 15.04
CA PRO A 348 4.15 -0.92 15.85
C PRO A 348 4.87 -0.62 17.18
N PRO A 349 5.44 -1.60 17.91
CA PRO A 349 6.23 -1.29 19.11
C PRO A 349 7.51 -0.48 18.83
N MET A 350 8.18 -0.73 17.69
CA MET A 350 9.36 0.02 17.29
C MET A 350 9.00 1.47 16.97
N VAL A 351 7.96 1.69 16.15
CA VAL A 351 7.53 3.04 15.77
C VAL A 351 7.05 3.82 16.99
N ASN A 352 6.17 3.23 17.80
CA ASN A 352 5.46 3.94 18.87
C ASN A 352 6.26 4.10 20.18
N TYR A 353 7.22 3.23 20.48
CA TYR A 353 7.94 3.24 21.76
C TYR A 353 9.45 3.50 21.65
N ALA A 354 10.04 3.34 20.46
CA ALA A 354 11.43 3.70 20.22
C ALA A 354 11.54 4.94 19.31
N CYS A 355 11.00 4.90 18.09
CA CYS A 355 11.25 5.93 17.09
C CYS A 355 10.57 7.28 17.42
N ILE A 356 9.26 7.31 17.66
CA ILE A 356 8.54 8.57 17.93
C ILE A 356 9.05 9.27 19.21
N PRO A 357 9.17 8.61 20.38
CA PRO A 357 9.66 9.27 21.58
C PRO A 357 11.11 9.77 21.46
N ALA A 358 11.96 9.07 20.71
CA ALA A 358 13.33 9.51 20.43
C ALA A 358 13.36 10.77 19.54
N LEU A 359 12.54 10.80 18.48
CA LEU A 359 12.42 11.98 17.61
C LEU A 359 11.86 13.20 18.36
N GLU A 360 10.87 13.00 19.23
CA GLU A 360 10.34 14.04 20.11
C GLU A 360 11.40 14.55 21.10
N LYS A 361 12.13 13.64 21.78
CA LYS A 361 13.24 13.97 22.70
C LYS A 361 14.37 14.77 22.03
N LEU A 362 14.64 14.49 20.75
CA LEU A 362 15.65 15.19 19.96
C LEU A 362 15.15 16.47 19.29
N GLY A 363 13.86 16.80 19.38
CA GLY A 363 13.30 18.05 18.86
C GLY A 363 12.91 18.03 17.37
N TYR A 364 12.68 16.86 16.78
CA TYR A 364 12.13 16.78 15.41
C TYR A 364 10.66 17.24 15.41
N PRO A 365 10.26 18.20 14.55
CA PRO A 365 8.87 18.64 14.48
C PRO A 365 7.95 17.50 14.05
N THR A 366 6.80 17.33 14.71
CA THR A 366 5.90 16.18 14.46
C THR A 366 5.41 16.14 13.01
N GLU A 367 5.14 17.29 12.40
CA GLU A 367 4.77 17.44 10.98
C GLU A 367 5.91 17.15 10.00
N ARG A 368 7.16 17.09 10.47
CA ARG A 368 8.33 16.59 9.74
C ARG A 368 8.64 15.11 10.04
N THR A 369 7.72 14.39 10.69
CA THR A 369 7.81 12.94 10.89
C THR A 369 6.61 12.22 10.26
N PHE A 370 6.85 11.05 9.66
CA PHE A 370 5.80 10.28 9.00
C PHE A 370 6.03 8.77 9.19
N ALA A 371 5.06 8.08 9.81
CA ALA A 371 4.96 6.63 9.73
C ALA A 371 4.06 6.23 8.55
N TYR A 372 4.45 5.21 7.79
CA TYR A 372 3.70 4.69 6.63
C TYR A 372 2.34 4.08 6.99
#